data_AF-A0A9Q2NP19-F1
#
_entry.id   AF-A0A9Q2NP19-F1
#
_cell.length_a   1.000
_cell.length_b   1.000
_cell.length_c   1.000
_cell.angle_alpha   90.00
_cell.angle_beta   90.00
_cell.angle_gamma   90.00
#
_symmetry.space_group_name_H-M   'P 1'
#
loop_
_entity.id
_entity.type
_entity.pdbx_description
1 polymer ?
#
loop_
_entity_poly.entity_id
_entity_poly.type
_entity_poly.pdbx_seq_one_letter_code
_entity_poly.pdbx_strand_id
1 'polypeptide(L)'
;MKNVMERILGAKIQSTADVGLDGLQGRHGDEVIFFAVPEAEQPGKVFRKLTNATNPPTAKSGGAAEYGCSIETSDGSLYHALTVQGDVKGWRKDIELGAAKLELSLAKVKGNKFVVDGGQEFEVSDCIVKFF
;
A
#
# COMPACT_ATOMS: atom_id res chain seq x y z
N MET A 1 20.00 -22.10 -13.22
CA MET A 1 19.03 -23.22 -13.33
C MET A 1 17.64 -22.64 -13.19
N LYS A 2 16.74 -22.84 -14.17
CA LYS A 2 15.33 -22.39 -14.07
C LYS A 2 14.55 -23.45 -13.28
N ASN A 3 14.00 -23.07 -12.12
CA ASN A 3 13.33 -24.00 -11.20
C ASN A 3 12.04 -24.51 -11.83
N VAL A 4 11.77 -25.81 -11.64
CA VAL A 4 10.59 -26.55 -12.15
C VAL A 4 9.26 -25.80 -11.95
N MET A 5 9.18 -25.00 -10.89
CA MET A 5 8.02 -24.19 -10.51
C MET A 5 7.61 -23.13 -11.56
N GLU A 6 8.57 -22.47 -12.22
CA GLU A 6 8.26 -21.44 -13.24
C GLU A 6 7.64 -22.04 -14.50
N ARG A 7 7.98 -23.30 -14.81
CA ARG A 7 7.40 -24.03 -15.95
C ARG A 7 5.98 -24.49 -15.67
N ILE A 8 5.65 -24.77 -14.41
CA ILE A 8 4.30 -25.19 -13.99
C ILE A 8 3.35 -23.98 -13.96
N LEU A 9 3.84 -22.82 -13.52
CA LEU A 9 3.02 -21.61 -13.37
C LEU A 9 2.84 -20.81 -14.67
N GLY A 10 3.67 -21.06 -15.70
CA GLY A 10 3.65 -20.29 -16.95
C GLY A 10 4.09 -18.83 -16.79
N ALA A 11 4.61 -18.47 -15.61
CA ALA A 11 5.06 -17.13 -15.25
C ALA A 11 6.44 -17.21 -14.59
N LYS A 12 7.28 -16.21 -14.87
CA LYS A 12 8.56 -16.05 -14.16
C LYS A 12 8.29 -15.66 -12.72
N ILE A 13 8.99 -16.29 -11.79
CA ILE A 13 8.95 -15.87 -10.39
C ILE A 13 9.92 -14.70 -10.29
N GLN A 14 9.37 -13.48 -10.23
CA GLN A 14 10.17 -12.28 -10.05
C GLN A 14 10.81 -12.29 -8.65
N SER A 15 12.13 -12.01 -8.62
CA SER A 15 12.87 -11.80 -7.39
C SER A 15 12.34 -10.54 -6.69
N THR A 16 12.40 -10.49 -5.36
CA THR A 16 12.07 -9.27 -4.58
C THR A 16 12.91 -8.06 -4.98
N ALA A 17 14.08 -8.28 -5.59
CA ALA A 17 14.93 -7.22 -6.15
C ALA A 17 14.45 -6.68 -7.51
N ASP A 18 13.54 -7.36 -8.21
CA ASP A 18 12.99 -6.96 -9.51
C ASP A 18 11.67 -6.18 -9.37
N VAL A 19 11.21 -5.91 -8.14
CA VAL A 19 10.00 -5.13 -7.88
C VAL A 19 10.34 -3.65 -8.11
N GLY A 20 10.42 -3.26 -9.38
CA GLY A 20 10.44 -1.86 -9.79
C GLY A 20 9.15 -1.14 -9.35
N LEU A 21 9.06 0.16 -9.63
CA LEU A 21 7.88 1.00 -9.37
C LEU A 21 6.55 0.36 -9.81
N ASP A 22 6.59 -0.52 -10.81
CA ASP A 22 5.44 -1.30 -11.31
C ASP A 22 4.77 -2.15 -10.20
N GLY A 23 5.54 -2.68 -9.25
CA GLY A 23 4.99 -3.44 -8.12
C GLY A 23 4.20 -2.57 -7.13
N LEU A 24 4.43 -1.25 -7.14
CA LEU A 24 3.72 -0.28 -6.31
C LEU A 24 2.41 0.20 -6.97
N GLN A 25 2.14 -0.23 -8.21
CA GLN A 25 0.91 0.08 -8.93
C GLN A 25 -0.18 -0.99 -8.74
N GLY A 26 0.14 -2.08 -8.02
CA GLY A 26 -0.76 -3.22 -7.81
C GLY A 26 -0.79 -4.19 -9.00
N ARG A 27 -1.26 -5.43 -8.76
CA ARG A 27 -1.56 -6.41 -9.82
C ARG A 27 -2.98 -6.17 -10.35
N HIS A 28 -3.32 -6.75 -11.50
CA HIS A 28 -4.65 -6.59 -12.09
C HIS A 28 -5.75 -7.05 -11.10
N GLY A 29 -6.54 -6.09 -10.58
CA GLY A 29 -7.59 -6.33 -9.58
C GLY A 29 -7.25 -5.87 -8.16
N ASP A 30 -6.00 -5.50 -7.90
CA ASP A 30 -5.53 -5.01 -6.61
C ASP A 30 -5.28 -3.49 -6.68
N GLU A 31 -5.49 -2.79 -5.57
CA GLU A 31 -5.04 -1.39 -5.40
C GLU A 31 -4.07 -1.31 -4.22
N VAL A 32 -2.92 -0.64 -4.44
CA VAL A 32 -1.94 -0.33 -3.40
C VAL A 32 -2.24 1.06 -2.84
N ILE A 33 -2.36 1.16 -1.52
CA ILE A 33 -2.56 2.40 -0.78
C ILE A 33 -1.48 2.49 0.28
N PHE A 34 -0.91 3.66 0.46
CA PHE A 34 0.03 3.96 1.53
C PHE A 34 -0.67 4.73 2.63
N PHE A 35 -0.39 4.40 3.89
CA PHE A 35 -0.91 5.11 5.05
C PHE A 35 0.23 5.60 5.93
N ALA A 36 0.12 6.83 6.44
CA ALA A 36 1.10 7.39 7.34
C ALA A 36 1.17 6.59 8.65
N VAL A 37 2.39 6.44 9.17
CA VAL A 37 2.64 5.81 10.48
C VAL A 37 3.28 6.85 11.39
N PRO A 38 2.56 7.31 12.44
CA PRO A 38 3.16 8.18 13.46
C PRO A 38 4.38 7.51 14.11
N GLU A 39 5.43 8.28 14.41
CA GLU A 39 6.71 7.76 14.93
C GLU A 39 6.56 6.89 16.19
N ALA A 40 5.56 7.20 17.04
CA ALA A 40 5.29 6.47 18.28
C ALA A 40 4.43 5.20 18.10
N GLU A 41 3.95 4.91 16.88
CA GLU A 41 3.01 3.83 16.60
C GLU A 41 3.63 2.70 15.79
N GLN A 42 3.09 1.49 15.95
CA GLN A 42 3.52 0.33 15.18
C GLN A 42 2.66 0.20 13.91
N PRO A 43 3.25 -0.04 12.72
CA PRO A 43 2.51 -0.11 11.46
C PRO A 43 1.31 -1.06 11.49
N GLY A 44 1.49 -2.28 12.02
CA GLY A 44 0.40 -3.26 12.13
C GLY A 44 -0.74 -2.83 13.07
N LYS A 45 -0.47 -2.00 14.09
CA LYS A 45 -1.53 -1.42 14.93
C LYS A 45 -2.31 -0.35 14.18
N VAL A 46 -1.60 0.52 13.47
CA VAL A 46 -2.22 1.56 12.62
C VAL A 46 -3.07 0.92 11.54
N PHE A 47 -2.54 -0.09 10.84
CA PHE A 47 -3.27 -0.88 9.85
C PHE A 47 -4.58 -1.44 10.41
N ARG A 48 -4.52 -2.13 11.56
CA ARG A 48 -5.73 -2.70 12.19
C ARG A 48 -6.75 -1.64 12.59
N LYS A 49 -6.30 -0.49 13.10
CA LYS A 49 -7.20 0.63 13.43
C LYS A 49 -7.85 1.18 12.15
N LEU A 50 -7.06 1.35 11.09
CA LEU A 50 -7.48 1.87 9.79
C LEU A 50 -8.54 0.96 9.14
N THR A 51 -8.28 -0.34 9.05
CA THR A 51 -9.17 -1.29 8.34
C THR A 51 -10.42 -1.67 9.13
N ASN A 52 -10.46 -1.43 10.45
CA ASN A 52 -11.61 -1.71 11.31
C ASN A 52 -12.35 -0.44 11.78
N ALA A 53 -12.07 0.71 11.16
CA ALA A 53 -12.63 1.98 11.60
C ALA A 53 -14.13 2.13 11.34
N THR A 54 -14.66 1.42 10.34
CA THR A 54 -16.06 1.50 9.89
C THR A 54 -16.89 0.33 10.40
N ASN A 55 -18.12 0.61 10.83
CA ASN A 55 -19.10 -0.41 11.23
C ASN A 55 -20.52 0.09 10.92
N PRO A 56 -21.29 -0.59 10.04
CA PRO A 56 -20.86 -1.74 9.22
C PRO A 56 -19.85 -1.36 8.13
N PRO A 57 -19.05 -2.31 7.63
CA PRO A 57 -18.10 -2.05 6.54
C PRO A 57 -18.83 -1.68 5.24
N THR A 58 -18.23 -0.76 4.49
CA THR A 58 -18.66 -0.42 3.13
C THR A 58 -18.37 -1.57 2.19
N ALA A 59 -17.16 -2.14 2.27
CA ALA A 59 -16.74 -3.30 1.49
C ALA A 59 -17.67 -4.49 1.69
N LYS A 60 -18.08 -5.14 0.59
CA LYS A 60 -18.97 -6.31 0.60
C LYS A 60 -18.25 -7.63 0.32
N SER A 61 -17.02 -7.59 -0.19
CA SER A 61 -16.21 -8.79 -0.48
C SER A 61 -14.72 -8.45 -0.57
N GLY A 62 -13.87 -9.48 -0.58
CA GLY A 62 -12.43 -9.34 -0.70
C GLY A 62 -11.72 -9.04 0.63
N GLY A 63 -10.59 -8.33 0.57
CA GLY A 63 -9.77 -8.09 1.75
C GLY A 63 -8.75 -6.96 1.59
N ALA A 64 -8.33 -6.42 2.73
CA ALA A 64 -7.17 -5.55 2.86
C ALA A 64 -6.03 -6.32 3.56
N ALA A 65 -4.79 -6.16 3.09
CA ALA A 65 -3.61 -6.81 3.66
C ALA A 65 -2.40 -5.86 3.64
N GLU A 66 -1.51 -5.98 4.61
CA GLU A 66 -0.21 -5.30 4.58
C GLU A 66 0.62 -5.79 3.38
N TYR A 67 1.25 -4.88 2.65
CA TYR A 67 1.94 -5.19 1.38
C TYR A 67 3.46 -5.32 1.52
N GLY A 68 3.97 -5.43 2.75
CA GLY A 68 5.41 -5.69 3.01
C GLY A 68 6.34 -4.60 2.48
N CYS A 69 5.86 -3.36 2.35
CA CYS A 69 6.63 -2.24 1.80
C CYS A 69 6.37 -0.96 2.61
N SER A 70 7.40 -0.13 2.75
CA SER A 70 7.29 1.22 3.28
C SER A 70 8.05 2.23 2.41
N ILE A 71 7.55 3.47 2.39
CA ILE A 71 8.19 4.62 1.76
C ILE A 71 8.42 5.68 2.83
N GLU A 72 9.65 6.14 2.94
CA GLU A 72 10.04 7.31 3.72
C GLU A 72 10.27 8.47 2.74
N THR A 73 9.48 9.54 2.85
CA THR A 73 9.56 10.72 1.99
C THR A 73 10.76 11.59 2.36
N SER A 74 11.15 12.50 1.47
CA SER A 74 12.32 13.38 1.70
C SER A 74 12.13 14.38 2.85
N ASP A 75 10.90 14.57 3.33
CA ASP A 75 10.58 15.32 4.54
C ASP A 75 10.62 14.47 5.83
N GLY A 76 10.96 13.17 5.72
CA GLY A 76 11.06 12.23 6.83
C GLY A 76 9.76 11.53 7.20
N SER A 77 8.65 11.78 6.51
CA SER A 77 7.38 11.11 6.80
C SER A 77 7.41 9.64 6.37
N LEU A 78 6.94 8.75 7.25
CA LEU A 78 6.93 7.30 7.01
C LEU A 78 5.53 6.81 6.63
N TYR A 79 5.47 6.07 5.52
CA TYR A 79 4.26 5.46 5.01
C TYR A 79 4.42 3.96 4.84
N HIS A 80 3.42 3.18 5.26
CA HIS A 80 3.35 1.74 5.02
C HIS A 80 2.32 1.40 3.94
N ALA A 81 2.65 0.43 3.10
CA ALA A 81 1.79 -0.03 2.03
C ALA A 81 0.79 -1.07 2.52
N LEU A 82 -0.44 -0.98 2.03
CA LEU A 82 -1.44 -2.03 2.06
C LEU A 82 -1.97 -2.27 0.65
N THR A 83 -2.48 -3.48 0.42
CA THR A 83 -3.24 -3.84 -0.77
C THR A 83 -4.69 -4.11 -0.44
N VAL A 84 -5.58 -3.73 -1.35
CA VAL A 84 -7.00 -4.12 -1.31
C VAL A 84 -7.37 -4.87 -2.58
N GLN A 85 -8.20 -5.89 -2.42
CA GLN A 85 -8.68 -6.75 -3.50
C GLN A 85 -10.19 -7.05 -3.34
N GLY A 86 -10.85 -7.48 -4.40
CA GLY A 86 -12.29 -7.78 -4.42
C GLY A 86 -13.14 -6.52 -4.56
N ASP A 87 -13.88 -6.12 -3.52
CA ASP A 87 -14.62 -4.85 -3.52
C ASP A 87 -13.70 -3.65 -3.27
N VAL A 88 -12.83 -3.37 -4.23
CA VAL A 88 -11.83 -2.28 -4.15
C VAL A 88 -12.48 -0.93 -3.86
N LYS A 89 -13.67 -0.65 -4.41
CA LYS A 89 -14.39 0.60 -4.15
C LYS A 89 -14.85 0.70 -2.70
N GLY A 90 -15.41 -0.38 -2.16
CA GLY A 90 -15.83 -0.43 -0.76
C GLY A 90 -14.63 -0.34 0.19
N TRP A 91 -13.55 -1.08 -0.09
CA TRP A 91 -12.34 -1.04 0.71
C TRP A 91 -11.66 0.33 0.71
N ARG A 92 -11.54 0.96 -0.48
CA ARG A 92 -10.98 2.31 -0.58
C ARG A 92 -11.77 3.29 0.28
N LYS A 93 -13.11 3.23 0.23
CA LYS A 93 -13.96 4.09 1.05
C LYS A 93 -13.81 3.82 2.55
N ASP A 94 -13.71 2.56 2.96
CA ASP A 94 -13.47 2.22 4.37
C ASP A 94 -12.13 2.74 4.87
N ILE A 95 -11.07 2.66 4.03
CA ILE A 95 -9.74 3.18 4.34
C ILE A 95 -9.73 4.71 4.40
N GLU A 96 -10.37 5.40 3.45
CA GLU A 96 -10.50 6.87 3.47
C GLU A 96 -11.24 7.35 4.73
N LEU A 97 -12.33 6.68 5.12
CA LEU A 97 -13.06 6.99 6.35
C LEU A 97 -12.23 6.70 7.60
N GLY A 98 -11.47 5.60 7.61
CA GLY A 98 -10.59 5.25 8.72
C GLY A 98 -9.45 6.24 8.88
N ALA A 99 -8.83 6.66 7.78
CA ALA A 99 -7.76 7.65 7.77
C ALA A 99 -8.26 8.99 8.29
N ALA A 100 -9.42 9.45 7.83
CA ALA A 100 -10.04 10.69 8.32
C ALA A 100 -10.34 10.64 9.83
N LYS A 101 -10.83 9.50 10.35
CA LYS A 101 -11.10 9.33 11.78
C LYS A 101 -9.83 9.29 12.64
N LEU A 102 -8.74 8.79 12.08
CA LEU A 102 -7.45 8.66 12.75
C LEU A 102 -6.53 9.86 12.50
N GLU A 103 -6.98 10.85 11.72
CA GLU A 103 -6.19 12.01 11.29
C GLU A 103 -4.87 11.59 10.60
N LEU A 104 -4.94 10.53 9.79
CA LEU A 104 -3.80 10.00 9.03
C LEU A 104 -3.89 10.46 7.57
N SER A 105 -2.72 10.75 6.99
CA SER A 105 -2.60 10.93 5.55
C SER A 105 -2.48 9.59 4.83
N LEU A 106 -3.07 9.53 3.64
CA LEU A 106 -2.96 8.46 2.68
C LEU A 106 -2.13 8.90 1.49
N ALA A 107 -1.50 7.96 0.80
CA ALA A 107 -0.72 8.26 -0.39
C ALA A 107 -0.83 7.15 -1.43
N LYS A 108 -0.46 7.48 -2.67
CA LYS A 108 -0.41 6.55 -3.80
C LYS A 108 0.79 6.85 -4.68
N VAL A 109 1.31 5.82 -5.34
CA VAL A 109 2.28 6.01 -6.42
C VAL A 109 1.54 6.25 -7.74
N LYS A 110 1.89 7.34 -8.44
CA LYS A 110 1.37 7.68 -9.78
C LYS A 110 2.56 7.96 -10.70
N GLY A 111 2.90 6.98 -11.54
CA GLY A 111 4.11 7.06 -12.36
C GLY A 111 5.37 7.13 -11.49
N ASN A 112 6.14 8.23 -11.61
CA ASN A 112 7.34 8.50 -10.81
C ASN A 112 7.05 9.24 -9.49
N LYS A 113 5.78 9.50 -9.15
CA LYS A 113 5.44 10.37 -8.02
C LYS A 113 4.79 9.60 -6.89
N PHE A 114 5.20 9.90 -5.68
CA PHE A 114 4.49 9.56 -4.45
C PHE A 114 3.58 10.74 -4.09
N VAL A 115 2.27 10.55 -4.21
CA VAL A 115 1.26 11.61 -4.06
C VAL A 115 0.50 11.38 -2.77
N VAL A 116 0.65 12.30 -1.83
CA VAL A 116 -0.04 12.32 -0.54
C VAL A 116 -1.38 13.05 -0.69
N ASP A 117 -2.41 12.57 0.01
CA ASP A 117 -3.66 13.31 0.14
C ASP A 117 -3.41 14.67 0.80
N GLY A 118 -4.07 15.71 0.27
CA GLY A 118 -3.72 17.10 0.59
C GLY A 118 -2.76 17.76 -0.40
N GLY A 119 -2.19 17.00 -1.34
CA GLY A 119 -1.54 17.55 -2.55
C GLY A 119 -0.02 17.68 -2.49
N GLN A 120 0.62 17.17 -1.43
CA GLN A 120 2.07 17.02 -1.41
C GLN A 120 2.50 15.90 -2.37
N GLU A 121 3.55 16.16 -3.15
CA GLU A 121 4.10 15.20 -4.10
C GLU A 121 5.60 15.09 -3.89
N PHE A 122 6.12 13.87 -4.00
CA PHE A 122 7.55 13.57 -3.91
C PHE A 122 7.95 12.74 -5.13
N GLU A 123 9.12 13.01 -5.70
CA GLU A 123 9.71 12.10 -6.68
C GLU A 123 10.10 10.81 -5.95
N VAL A 124 9.71 9.65 -6.47
CA VAL A 124 10.00 8.38 -5.80
C VAL A 124 11.51 8.12 -5.75
N SER A 125 12.29 8.68 -6.69
CA SER A 125 13.75 8.65 -6.66
C SER A 125 14.36 9.31 -5.42
N ASP A 126 13.63 10.24 -4.80
CA ASP A 126 14.09 11.00 -3.64
C ASP A 126 13.59 10.39 -2.32
N CYS A 127 12.83 9.30 -2.40
CA CYS A 127 12.26 8.59 -1.26
C CYS A 127 13.09 7.33 -0.95
N ILE A 128 13.07 6.91 0.32
CA ILE A 128 13.69 5.64 0.74
C ILE A 128 12.61 4.57 0.76
N VAL A 129 12.71 3.61 -0.17
CA VAL A 129 11.81 2.46 -0.25
C VAL A 129 12.42 1.25 0.45
N LYS A 130 11.67 0.62 1.35
CA LYS A 130 12.09 -0.59 2.08
C LYS A 130 11.06 -1.70 1.87
N PHE A 131 11.53 -2.92 1.60
CA PHE A 131 10.72 -4.14 1.44
C PHE A 131 11.04 -5.13 2.56
N PHE A 132 10.02 -5.86 3.03
CA PHE A 132 10.09 -6.77 4.19
C PHE A 132 9.54 -8.17 3.86
#